data_AF-A0A7X9FGH8-F1
#
_entry.id   AF-A0A7X9FGH8-F1
#
_cell.length_a   1.000
_cell.length_b   1.000
_cell.length_c   1.000
_cell.angle_alpha   90.00
_cell.angle_beta   90.00
_cell.angle_gamma   90.00
#
_symmetry.space_group_name_H-M   'P 1'
#
loop_
_entity.id
_entity.type
_entity.pdbx_description
1 polymer ?
#
loop_
_entity_poly.entity_id
_entity_poly.type
_entity_poly.pdbx_seq_one_letter_code
_entity_poly.pdbx_strand_id
1 'polypeptide(L)' 'MEFHATNIDSSQNEHFREDCKLYTKSVIVADFVDGKQVRWKNLEKIWMLTGNKVEFAKYIQTEVRAFLDTPQ' A
#
# COMPACT_ATOMS: atom_id res chain seq x y z
N MET A 1 8.36 10.69 -2.94
CA MET A 1 7.27 9.85 -2.41
C MET A 1 6.06 10.76 -2.26
N GLU A 2 4.97 10.45 -2.94
CA GLU A 2 3.70 11.16 -2.80
C GLU A 2 2.67 10.25 -2.13
N PHE A 3 1.86 10.81 -1.23
CA PHE A 3 0.75 10.09 -0.60
C PHE A 3 -0.54 10.45 -1.34
N HIS A 4 -1.18 9.44 -1.92
CA HIS A 4 -2.46 9.57 -2.60
C HIS A 4 -3.54 8.82 -1.82
N ALA A 5 -4.51 9.56 -1.28
CA ALA A 5 -5.68 8.98 -0.65
C ALA A 5 -6.72 8.66 -1.72
N THR A 6 -6.70 7.43 -2.24
CA THR A 6 -7.62 7.00 -3.31
C THR A 6 -8.87 6.34 -2.72
N ASN A 7 -10.05 6.75 -3.19
CA ASN A 7 -11.28 6.02 -2.92
C ASN A 7 -11.34 4.79 -3.83
N ILE A 8 -11.40 3.62 -3.22
CA ILE A 8 -11.36 2.33 -3.89
C ILE A 8 -12.73 1.95 -4.48
N ASP A 9 -13.75 2.81 -4.29
CA ASP A 9 -15.09 2.62 -4.83
C ASP A 9 -15.25 2.92 -6.33
N SER A 10 -14.27 3.56 -6.98
CA SER A 10 -14.31 3.89 -8.41
C SER A 10 -13.86 2.72 -9.29
N SER A 11 -14.56 2.47 -10.41
CA SER A 11 -14.34 1.34 -11.34
C SER A 11 -12.90 1.16 -11.85
N GLN A 12 -12.08 2.22 -11.89
CA GLN A 12 -10.64 2.12 -12.22
C GLN A 12 -9.80 1.32 -11.20
N ASN A 13 -10.32 1.08 -9.99
CA ASN A 13 -9.60 0.45 -8.89
C ASN A 13 -10.20 -0.92 -8.48
N GLU A 14 -11.10 -1.49 -9.30
CA GLU A 14 -11.76 -2.78 -9.01
C GLU A 14 -10.75 -3.92 -8.80
N HIS A 15 -9.61 -3.90 -9.49
CA HIS A 15 -8.52 -4.86 -9.30
C HIS A 15 -7.99 -4.87 -7.85
N PHE A 16 -7.96 -3.73 -7.16
CA PHE A 16 -7.57 -3.66 -5.75
C PHE A 16 -8.61 -4.32 -4.84
N ARG A 17 -9.89 -4.29 -5.23
CA ARG A 17 -11.00 -4.79 -4.42
C ARG A 17 -11.00 -6.32 -4.34
N GLU A 18 -10.71 -6.99 -5.44
CA GLU A 18 -10.63 -8.45 -5.53
C GLU A 18 -9.32 -8.99 -4.92
N ASP A 19 -8.18 -8.34 -5.20
CA ASP A 19 -6.87 -8.83 -4.75
C ASP A 19 -6.56 -8.52 -3.27
N CYS A 20 -7.06 -7.40 -2.73
CA CYS A 20 -6.74 -6.99 -1.36
C CYS A 20 -7.83 -7.33 -0.33
N LYS A 21 -8.92 -8.00 -0.73
CA LYS A 21 -10.09 -8.31 0.14
C LYS A 21 -10.43 -7.16 1.08
N LEU A 22 -10.60 -5.97 0.49
CA LEU A 22 -10.80 -4.67 1.15
C LEU A 22 -12.18 -4.55 1.83
N TYR A 23 -12.55 -5.51 2.66
CA TYR A 23 -13.64 -5.31 3.62
C TYR A 23 -13.24 -4.28 4.70
N THR A 24 -11.94 -3.96 4.81
CA THR A 24 -11.35 -3.15 5.87
C THR A 24 -10.15 -2.29 5.32
N LYS A 25 -9.77 -1.18 5.97
CA LYS A 25 -8.64 -0.25 5.65
C LYS A 25 -7.29 -0.91 5.24
N SER A 26 -6.81 -0.72 4.01
CA SER A 26 -5.45 -1.18 3.61
C SER A 26 -4.48 -0.05 3.28
N VAL A 27 -3.18 -0.38 3.28
CA VAL A 27 -2.09 0.48 2.78
C VAL A 27 -1.32 -0.29 1.74
N ILE A 28 -1.25 0.26 0.53
CA ILE A 28 -0.54 -0.32 -0.62
C ILE A 28 0.66 0.55 -0.97
N VAL A 29 1.80 -0.07 -1.24
CA VAL A 29 2.96 0.57 -1.85
C VAL A 29 3.01 0.14 -3.31
N ALA A 30 3.04 1.08 -4.24
CA ALA A 30 3.08 0.81 -5.68
C ALA A 30 4.18 1.62 -6.36
N ASP A 31 4.80 1.02 -7.37
CA ASP A 31 5.79 1.65 -8.23
C ASP A 31 5.19 1.92 -9.61
N PHE A 32 5.46 3.10 -10.15
CA PHE A 32 4.96 3.55 -11.44
C PHE A 32 6.13 3.99 -12.31
N VAL A 33 6.27 3.34 -13.47
CA VAL A 33 7.26 3.71 -14.50
C VAL A 33 6.48 4.12 -15.74
N ASP A 34 6.78 5.31 -16.28
CA ASP A 34 6.07 5.89 -17.43
C ASP A 34 4.54 5.92 -17.28
N GLY A 35 4.05 6.15 -16.05
CA GLY A 35 2.61 6.21 -15.74
C GLY A 35 1.92 4.84 -15.68
N LYS A 36 2.65 3.73 -15.80
CA LYS A 36 2.12 2.36 -15.62
C LYS A 36 2.61 1.75 -14.31
N GLN A 37 1.70 1.10 -13.60
CA GLN A 37 2.03 0.35 -12.39
C GLN A 37 2.86 -0.89 -12.77
N VAL A 38 4.09 -0.98 -12.27
CA VAL A 38 5.01 -2.09 -12.59
C VAL A 38 5.15 -3.07 -11.43
N ARG A 39 4.94 -2.60 -10.19
CA ARG A 39 5.05 -3.43 -8.98
C ARG A 39 4.16 -2.86 -7.89
N TRP A 40 3.65 -3.72 -7.03
CA TRP A 40 2.93 -3.31 -5.83
C TRP A 40 3.10 -4.30 -4.68
N LYS A 41 2.79 -3.85 -3.47
CA LYS A 41 2.80 -4.65 -2.25
C LYS A 41 1.71 -4.17 -1.30
N ASN A 42 0.91 -5.11 -0.80
CA ASN A 42 -0.02 -4.87 0.30
C ASN A 42 0.70 -4.97 1.66
N LEU A 43 0.50 -3.97 2.52
CA LEU A 43 1.06 -3.96 3.87
C LEU A 43 0.07 -4.59 4.86
N GLU A 44 0.06 -5.91 4.94
CA GLU A 44 -0.95 -6.66 5.71
C GLU A 44 -0.88 -6.45 7.22
N LYS A 45 0.29 -6.09 7.77
CA LYS A 45 0.48 -5.98 9.24
C LYS A 45 -0.10 -4.70 9.83
N ILE A 46 -0.63 -3.79 9.02
CA ILE A 46 -1.27 -2.56 9.52
C ILE A 46 -2.37 -2.85 10.53
N TRP A 47 -3.09 -3.97 10.39
CA TRP A 47 -4.20 -4.38 11.27
C TRP A 47 -3.74 -4.56 12.70
N MET A 48 -2.55 -5.13 12.86
CA MET A 48 -1.91 -5.40 14.15
C MET A 48 -1.41 -4.10 14.81
N LEU A 49 -1.31 -3.01 14.05
CA LEU A 49 -0.70 -1.74 14.47
C LEU A 49 -1.71 -0.59 14.57
N THR A 50 -3.01 -0.85 14.30
CA THR A 50 -4.07 0.17 14.27
C THR A 50 -4.22 0.97 15.57
N GLY A 51 -3.87 0.38 16.72
CA GLY A 51 -3.89 1.05 18.03
C GLY A 51 -2.59 1.78 18.42
N ASN A 52 -1.51 1.63 17.64
CA ASN A 52 -0.20 2.17 17.98
C ASN A 52 0.37 2.98 16.82
N LYS A 53 0.16 4.31 16.89
CA LYS A 53 0.59 5.25 15.84
C LYS A 53 2.10 5.21 15.57
N VAL A 54 2.92 4.99 16.60
CA VAL A 54 4.39 4.97 16.46
C VAL A 54 4.83 3.73 15.69
N GLU A 55 4.37 2.57 16.09
CA GLU A 55 4.69 1.31 15.42
C GLU A 55 4.11 1.26 14.00
N PHE A 56 2.91 1.81 13.81
CA PHE A 56 2.30 1.95 12.48
C PHE A 56 3.17 2.78 11.53
N ALA A 57 3.62 3.96 11.97
CA ALA A 57 4.47 4.83 11.15
C ALA A 57 5.83 4.16 10.85
N LYS A 58 6.43 3.51 11.85
CA LYS A 58 7.71 2.80 11.70
C LYS A 58 7.58 1.63 10.73
N TYR A 59 6.48 0.90 10.79
CA TYR A 59 6.19 -0.20 9.88
C TYR A 59 6.06 0.29 8.44
N ILE A 60 5.28 1.34 8.18
CA ILE A 60 5.16 1.94 6.84
C ILE A 60 6.53 2.34 6.31
N GLN A 61 7.33 3.08 7.09
CA GLN A 61 8.66 3.53 6.64
C GLN A 61 9.59 2.36 6.32
N THR A 62 9.56 1.31 7.14
CA THR A 62 10.39 0.11 6.95
C THR A 62 9.99 -0.62 5.67
N GLU A 63 8.70 -0.82 5.45
CA GLU A 63 8.19 -1.53 4.28
C GLU A 63 8.42 -0.75 2.98
N VAL A 64 8.27 0.58 3.01
CA VAL A 64 8.58 1.44 1.86
C VAL A 64 10.07 1.38 1.53
N ARG A 65 10.97 1.47 2.53
CA ARG A 65 12.42 1.33 2.28
C ARG A 65 12.76 -0.03 1.69
N ALA A 66 12.25 -1.11 2.30
CA ALA A 66 12.47 -2.46 1.79
C ALA A 66 11.94 -2.62 0.35
N PHE A 67 10.82 -1.98 0.03
CA PHE A 67 10.26 -2.00 -1.31
C PHE A 67 11.17 -1.29 -2.33
N LEU A 68 11.74 -0.14 -1.96
CA LEU A 68 12.70 0.61 -2.79
C LEU A 68 14.06 -0.09 -2.93
N ASP A 69 14.53 -0.76 -1.88
CA ASP A 69 15.83 -1.46 -1.88
C ASP A 69 15.79 -2.82 -2.60
N THR A 70 14.60 -3.33 -2.92
CA THR A 70 14.47 -4.57 -3.70
C THR A 70 14.77 -4.26 -5.18
N PRO A 71 15.84 -4.80 -5.77
CA PRO A 71 16.13 -4.61 -7.19
C PRO A 71 15.01 -5.21 -8.05
N GLN A 72 14.69 -4.54 -9.17
CA GLN A 72 13.77 -5.04 -10.20
C GLN A 72 14.40 -6.18 -11.01
#